data_AF-A0AAV9FNM3-F1
#
_entry.id   AF-A0AAV9FNM3-F1
#
_cell.length_a   1.000
_cell.length_b   1.000
_cell.length_c   1.000
_cell.angle_alpha   90.00
_cell.angle_beta   90.00
_cell.angle_gamma   90.00
#
_symmetry.space_group_name_H-M   'P 1'
#
loop_
_entity.id
_entity.type
_entity.pdbx_description
1 polymer ?
#
loop_
_entity_poly.entity_id
_entity_poly.type
_entity_poly.pdbx_seq_one_letter_code
_entity_poly.pdbx_strand_id
1 'polypeptide(L)'
;MEFRENPRSLGFIADRQSSSGSGGGGGGRNSAAVTEAGLKPPLSIIDRFRAMMREREEDEEEDVVGGGGGGAEEEEIVRMYEELLGELTLNSKPIITDLTIIAGEQREFAAGIARAICDRVLEVLGI
;
A
#
# COMPACT_ATOMS: atom_id res chain seq x y z
N MET A 1 36.78 -25.70 -9.70
CA MET A 1 35.48 -25.50 -9.02
C MET A 1 35.49 -24.05 -8.56
N GLU A 2 35.10 -23.14 -9.46
CA GLU A 2 35.30 -21.70 -9.29
C GLU A 2 34.03 -21.07 -8.72
N PHE A 3 34.13 -20.54 -7.51
CA PHE A 3 33.12 -19.69 -6.90
C PHE A 3 33.18 -18.33 -7.58
N ARG A 4 32.19 -18.04 -8.43
CA ARG A 4 32.03 -16.70 -9.01
C ARG A 4 31.20 -15.87 -8.02
N GLU A 5 31.90 -15.08 -7.22
CA GLU A 5 31.29 -14.07 -6.35
C GLU A 5 30.54 -13.03 -7.22
N ASN A 6 29.31 -12.73 -6.82
CA ASN A 6 28.43 -11.78 -7.51
C ASN A 6 28.70 -10.36 -6.99
N PRO A 7 29.21 -9.42 -7.80
CA PRO A 7 29.53 -8.07 -7.36
C PRO A 7 28.27 -7.19 -7.41
N ARG A 8 27.43 -7.32 -6.39
CA ARG A 8 26.47 -6.26 -6.04
C ARG A 8 26.92 -5.62 -4.73
N SER A 9 27.95 -4.79 -4.84
CA SER A 9 28.28 -3.79 -3.84
C SER A 9 27.08 -2.86 -3.67
N LEU A 10 26.29 -3.09 -2.61
CA LEU A 10 25.27 -2.17 -2.11
C LEU A 10 26.00 -0.91 -1.62
N GLY A 11 26.05 0.11 -2.47
CA GLY A 11 26.44 1.45 -2.08
C GLY A 11 25.39 2.04 -1.16
N PHE A 12 25.52 1.81 0.14
CA PHE A 12 24.82 2.57 1.17
C PHE A 12 25.62 3.86 1.41
N ILE A 13 25.22 4.94 0.73
CA ILE A 13 25.79 6.27 0.97
C ILE A 13 25.18 6.77 2.28
N ALA A 14 25.89 6.54 3.39
CA ALA A 14 25.62 7.19 4.66
C ALA A 14 26.31 8.56 4.69
N ASP A 15 25.65 9.61 4.20
CA ASP A 15 26.07 10.98 4.50
C ASP A 15 25.48 11.38 5.85
N ARG A 16 26.22 11.06 6.91
CA ARG A 16 25.92 11.48 8.28
C ARG A 16 26.60 12.83 8.53
N GLN A 17 25.97 13.92 8.06
CA GLN A 17 26.36 15.26 8.47
C GLN A 17 25.79 15.61 9.84
N SER A 18 26.71 15.71 10.80
CA SER A 18 26.54 16.43 12.05
C SER A 18 26.58 17.94 11.81
N SER A 19 25.53 18.68 12.16
CA SER A 19 25.69 20.07 12.59
C SER A 19 24.45 20.60 13.31
N SER A 20 24.65 20.88 14.59
CA SER A 20 23.86 21.78 15.44
C SER A 20 23.55 23.12 14.76
N GLY A 21 22.31 23.60 14.89
CA GLY A 21 21.92 24.94 14.46
C GLY A 21 20.59 25.38 15.06
N SER A 22 20.66 26.20 16.11
CA SER A 22 19.57 27.00 16.69
C SER A 22 19.10 28.07 15.70
N GLY A 23 17.81 28.43 15.74
CA GLY A 23 17.33 29.69 15.14
C GLY A 23 15.82 29.74 14.94
N GLY A 24 15.12 30.47 15.81
CA GLY A 24 13.70 30.76 15.67
C GLY A 24 13.38 31.91 14.70
N GLY A 25 12.10 32.27 14.62
CA GLY A 25 11.66 33.52 14.01
C GLY A 25 10.37 33.39 13.21
N GLY A 26 9.29 33.98 13.72
CA GLY A 26 7.96 33.91 13.15
C GLY A 26 7.77 34.69 11.85
N GLY A 27 6.54 34.61 11.33
CA GLY A 27 6.14 35.37 10.15
C GLY A 27 4.81 34.91 9.60
N GLY A 28 3.72 35.21 10.32
CA GLY A 28 2.38 35.12 9.77
C GLY A 28 2.27 35.97 8.51
N ARG A 29 1.78 35.37 7.43
CA ARG A 29 1.17 36.07 6.31
C ARG A 29 -0.10 35.33 5.94
N ASN A 30 -1.18 35.91 6.44
CA ASN A 30 -2.54 35.63 6.08
C ASN A 30 -2.67 35.98 4.59
N SER A 31 -2.87 34.98 3.73
CA SER A 31 -3.51 35.18 2.43
C SER A 31 -4.85 34.48 2.49
N ALA A 32 -5.88 35.31 2.56
CA ALA A 32 -7.27 34.89 2.49
C ALA A 32 -7.64 34.50 1.05
N ALA A 33 -8.38 33.40 0.99
CA ALA A 33 -9.45 33.10 0.04
C ALA A 33 -9.11 32.96 -1.46
N VAL A 34 -9.03 31.69 -1.89
CA VAL A 34 -9.90 31.21 -2.98
C VAL A 34 -10.56 29.91 -2.49
N THR A 35 -11.84 30.00 -2.16
CA THR A 35 -12.74 28.85 -2.00
C THR A 35 -13.00 28.25 -3.38
N GLU A 36 -12.36 27.12 -3.66
CA GLU A 36 -12.77 26.19 -4.71
C GLU A 36 -12.74 24.80 -4.07
N ALA A 37 -13.86 24.08 -4.15
CA ALA A 37 -14.10 22.84 -3.43
C ALA A 37 -12.92 21.87 -3.57
N GLY A 38 -12.19 21.67 -2.46
CA GLY A 38 -10.98 20.86 -2.40
C GLY A 38 -11.30 19.41 -2.72
N LEU A 39 -11.19 19.04 -3.99
CA LEU A 39 -10.95 17.67 -4.40
C LEU A 39 -9.58 17.31 -3.81
N LYS A 40 -9.58 16.69 -2.61
CA LYS A 40 -8.38 16.00 -2.14
C LYS A 40 -7.89 15.14 -3.31
N PRO A 41 -6.59 15.14 -3.63
CA PRO A 41 -6.08 14.24 -4.66
C PRO A 41 -6.61 12.83 -4.38
N PRO A 42 -7.01 12.06 -5.40
CA PRO A 42 -7.53 10.72 -5.18
C PRO A 42 -6.52 9.97 -4.32
N LEU A 43 -6.97 9.46 -3.17
CA LEU A 43 -6.15 8.71 -2.22
C LEU A 43 -5.42 7.62 -3.01
N SER A 44 -4.14 7.37 -2.70
CA SER A 44 -3.39 6.30 -3.37
C SER A 44 -4.05 4.94 -3.11
N ILE A 45 -3.77 3.95 -3.95
CA ILE A 45 -4.30 2.59 -3.73
C ILE A 45 -3.83 2.05 -2.37
N ILE A 46 -2.60 2.37 -1.98
CA ILE A 46 -2.04 2.00 -0.67
C ILE A 46 -2.82 2.65 0.48
N ASP A 47 -3.13 3.94 0.38
CA ASP A 47 -3.86 4.65 1.43
C ASP A 47 -5.27 4.09 1.59
N ARG A 48 -5.93 3.74 0.48
CA ARG A 48 -7.26 3.11 0.51
C ARG A 48 -7.20 1.70 1.10
N PHE A 49 -6.23 0.89 0.71
CA PHE A 49 -6.03 -0.44 1.29
C PHE A 49 -5.89 -0.37 2.82
N ARG A 50 -5.04 0.55 3.31
CA ARG A 50 -4.84 0.75 4.76
C ARG A 50 -6.07 1.31 5.47
N ALA A 51 -6.87 2.13 4.79
CA ALA A 51 -8.13 2.61 5.34
C ALA A 51 -9.13 1.46 5.51
N MET A 52 -9.26 0.59 4.50
CA MET A 52 -10.12 -0.59 4.55
C MET A 52 -9.71 -1.56 5.68
N MET A 53 -8.42 -1.82 5.87
CA MET A 53 -7.93 -2.64 6.99
C MET A 53 -8.29 -2.06 8.36
N ARG A 54 -8.15 -0.73 8.53
CA ARG A 54 -8.48 -0.06 9.80
C ARG A 54 -9.98 -0.07 10.10
N GLU A 55 -10.80 0.26 9.12
CA GLU A 55 -12.27 0.27 9.28
C GLU A 55 -12.76 -1.08 9.82
N ARG A 56 -12.16 -2.17 9.37
CA ARG A 56 -12.55 -3.50 9.83
C ARG A 56 -11.99 -3.90 11.19
N GLU A 57 -10.76 -3.48 11.54
CA GLU A 57 -10.27 -3.60 12.92
C GLU A 57 -11.21 -2.88 13.90
N GLU A 58 -11.74 -1.71 13.52
CA GLU A 58 -12.70 -0.93 14.31
C GLU A 58 -14.06 -1.66 14.46
N ASP A 59 -14.56 -2.30 13.40
CA ASP A 59 -15.80 -3.10 13.44
C ASP A 59 -15.66 -4.39 14.28
N GLU A 60 -14.49 -5.03 14.27
CA GLU A 60 -14.21 -6.26 15.04
C GLU A 60 -14.00 -5.99 16.54
N GLU A 61 -13.52 -4.81 16.93
CA GLU A 61 -13.42 -4.41 18.34
C GLU A 61 -14.80 -4.15 18.99
N GLU A 62 -15.84 -3.89 18.21
CA GLU A 62 -17.20 -3.68 18.72
C GLU A 62 -17.93 -5.02 19.05
N ASP A 63 -17.52 -6.14 18.44
CA ASP A 63 -18.15 -7.47 18.58
C ASP A 63 -17.26 -8.48 19.35
N VAL A 64 -17.12 -8.32 20.67
CA VAL A 64 -16.15 -9.03 21.54
C VAL A 64 -16.47 -10.55 21.78
N VAL A 65 -17.11 -11.29 20.87
CA VAL A 65 -17.34 -12.74 21.08
C VAL A 65 -17.13 -13.57 19.81
N GLY A 66 -15.87 -13.86 19.45
CA GLY A 66 -15.62 -14.90 18.45
C GLY A 66 -14.19 -15.06 17.98
N GLY A 67 -13.34 -15.72 18.77
CA GLY A 67 -11.99 -16.10 18.34
C GLY A 67 -12.03 -17.07 17.15
N GLY A 68 -11.46 -16.65 16.02
CA GLY A 68 -11.32 -17.47 14.81
C GLY A 68 -10.51 -16.79 13.70
N GLY A 69 -9.35 -16.19 14.01
CA GLY A 69 -8.81 -15.11 13.17
C GLY A 69 -7.96 -15.47 11.94
N GLY A 70 -7.39 -16.66 11.82
CA GLY A 70 -6.35 -16.88 10.79
C GLY A 70 -6.87 -16.99 9.34
N GLY A 71 -8.02 -17.66 9.15
CA GLY A 71 -8.62 -17.82 7.81
C GLY A 71 -9.49 -16.65 7.37
N ALA A 72 -10.11 -15.96 8.34
CA ALA A 72 -10.94 -14.79 8.08
C ALA A 72 -10.10 -13.59 7.63
N GLU A 73 -8.90 -13.43 8.20
CA GLU A 73 -7.95 -12.37 7.84
C GLU A 73 -7.42 -12.55 6.40
N GLU A 74 -7.05 -13.77 6.01
CA GLU A 74 -6.59 -14.05 4.63
C GLU A 74 -7.69 -13.72 3.61
N GLU A 75 -8.91 -14.22 3.82
CA GLU A 75 -10.03 -14.01 2.90
C GLU A 75 -10.33 -12.52 2.71
N GLU A 76 -10.24 -11.75 3.78
CA GLU A 76 -10.44 -10.31 3.71
C GLU A 76 -9.33 -9.58 2.96
N ILE A 77 -8.07 -9.86 3.27
CA ILE A 77 -6.93 -9.19 2.61
C ILE A 77 -6.98 -9.46 1.11
N VAL A 78 -7.32 -10.70 0.73
CA VAL A 78 -7.50 -11.09 -0.67
C VAL A 78 -8.68 -10.32 -1.29
N ARG A 79 -9.82 -10.22 -0.61
CA ARG A 79 -10.99 -9.46 -1.10
C ARG A 79 -10.68 -7.99 -1.32
N MET A 80 -9.99 -7.34 -0.38
CA MET A 80 -9.55 -5.94 -0.52
C MET A 80 -8.58 -5.77 -1.69
N TYR A 81 -7.66 -6.73 -1.86
CA TYR A 81 -6.74 -6.72 -3.00
C TYR A 81 -7.48 -6.89 -4.33
N GLU A 82 -8.47 -7.78 -4.40
CA GLU A 82 -9.31 -7.99 -5.59
C GLU A 82 -10.06 -6.72 -6.00
N GLU A 83 -10.65 -5.99 -5.04
CA GLU A 83 -11.34 -4.72 -5.31
C GLU A 83 -10.39 -3.70 -5.95
N LEU A 84 -9.19 -3.52 -5.38
CA LEU A 84 -8.18 -2.59 -5.90
C LEU A 84 -7.59 -3.07 -7.23
N LEU A 85 -7.45 -4.38 -7.42
CA LEU A 85 -7.01 -4.99 -8.68
C LEU A 85 -8.03 -4.72 -9.80
N GLY A 86 -9.32 -4.61 -9.46
CA GLY A 86 -10.38 -4.21 -10.38
C GLY A 86 -10.16 -2.88 -11.07
N GLU A 87 -9.41 -1.96 -10.43
CA GLU A 87 -9.07 -0.64 -11.00
C GLU A 87 -8.00 -0.70 -12.09
N LEU A 88 -7.23 -1.81 -12.18
CA LEU A 88 -6.23 -2.03 -13.21
C LEU A 88 -6.88 -2.41 -14.55
N THR A 89 -7.61 -1.46 -15.13
CA THR A 89 -8.30 -1.59 -16.43
C THR A 89 -7.43 -1.20 -17.62
N LEU A 90 -6.38 -0.40 -17.37
CA LEU A 90 -5.38 0.04 -18.33
C LEU A 90 -3.99 -0.15 -17.71
N ASN A 91 -2.94 -0.12 -18.54
CA ASN A 91 -1.55 -0.22 -18.06
C ASN A 91 -1.13 1.04 -17.30
N SER A 92 -1.52 1.13 -16.03
CA SER A 92 -1.25 2.24 -15.14
C SER A 92 -0.08 1.91 -14.23
N LYS A 93 1.09 2.50 -14.52
CA LYS A 93 2.29 2.36 -13.69
C LYS A 93 2.06 2.67 -12.21
N PRO A 94 1.37 3.76 -11.80
CA PRO A 94 1.15 4.01 -10.37
C PRO A 94 0.28 2.92 -9.73
N ILE A 95 -0.75 2.43 -10.42
CA ILE A 95 -1.61 1.36 -9.89
C ILE A 95 -0.82 0.05 -9.72
N ILE A 96 -0.05 -0.33 -10.74
CA ILE A 96 0.82 -1.53 -10.68
C ILE A 96 1.82 -1.38 -9.52
N THR A 97 2.43 -0.20 -9.37
CA THR A 97 3.40 0.06 -8.30
C THR A 97 2.75 -0.14 -6.94
N ASP A 98 1.61 0.49 -6.69
CA ASP A 98 0.89 0.39 -5.41
C ASP A 98 0.46 -1.05 -5.11
N LEU A 99 -0.13 -1.75 -6.09
CA LEU A 99 -0.54 -3.16 -5.95
C LEU A 99 0.66 -4.08 -5.66
N THR A 100 1.83 -3.81 -6.25
CA THR A 100 3.05 -4.61 -5.98
C THR A 100 3.65 -4.30 -4.61
N ILE A 101 3.52 -3.07 -4.12
CA ILE A 101 3.92 -2.72 -2.75
C ILE A 101 3.03 -3.46 -1.76
N ILE A 102 1.71 -3.43 -1.94
CA ILE A 102 0.76 -4.15 -1.08
C ILE A 102 1.06 -5.65 -1.08
N ALA A 103 1.23 -6.27 -2.25
CA ALA A 103 1.58 -7.69 -2.34
C ALA A 103 2.94 -8.02 -1.68
N GLY A 104 3.88 -7.08 -1.70
CA GLY A 104 5.18 -7.20 -1.04
C GLY A 104 5.12 -7.03 0.48
N GLU A 105 4.15 -6.29 1.01
CA GLU A 105 3.87 -6.16 2.44
C GLU A 105 3.09 -7.38 2.96
N GLN A 106 2.10 -7.88 2.21
CA GLN A 106 1.20 -8.98 2.57
C GLN A 106 1.74 -10.37 2.16
N ARG A 107 3.01 -10.66 2.44
CA ARG A 107 3.68 -11.90 1.99
C ARG A 107 3.10 -13.18 2.60
N GLU A 108 2.50 -13.07 3.78
CA GLU A 108 1.85 -14.19 4.46
C GLU A 108 0.65 -14.72 3.66
N PHE A 109 -0.02 -13.84 2.92
CA PHE A 109 -1.21 -14.14 2.09
C PHE A 109 -0.89 -14.20 0.59
N ALA A 110 0.39 -14.42 0.24
CA ALA A 110 0.85 -14.38 -1.14
C ALA A 110 0.15 -15.41 -2.05
N ALA A 111 -0.27 -16.55 -1.50
CA ALA A 111 -1.00 -17.57 -2.26
C ALA A 111 -2.38 -17.07 -2.70
N GLY A 112 -3.15 -16.48 -1.79
CA GLY A 112 -4.44 -15.86 -2.09
C GLY A 112 -4.32 -14.70 -3.08
N ILE A 113 -3.34 -13.81 -2.87
CA ILE A 113 -3.08 -12.68 -3.78
C ILE A 113 -2.70 -13.16 -5.19
N ALA A 114 -1.83 -14.16 -5.30
CA ALA A 114 -1.45 -14.72 -6.60
C ALA A 114 -2.65 -15.35 -7.31
N ARG A 115 -3.53 -16.01 -6.56
CA ARG A 115 -4.77 -16.56 -7.09
C ARG A 115 -5.70 -15.47 -7.60
N ALA A 116 -5.94 -14.41 -6.83
CA ALA A 116 -6.75 -13.26 -7.25
C ALA A 116 -6.24 -12.64 -8.58
N ILE A 117 -4.92 -12.50 -8.72
CA ILE A 117 -4.30 -12.01 -9.96
C ILE A 117 -4.57 -12.97 -11.13
N CYS A 118 -4.35 -14.28 -10.92
CA CYS A 118 -4.60 -15.28 -11.96
C CYS A 118 -6.08 -15.33 -12.37
N ASP A 119 -6.99 -15.35 -11.41
CA ASP A 119 -8.44 -15.38 -11.63
C ASP A 119 -8.88 -14.13 -12.42
N ARG A 120 -8.32 -12.96 -12.10
CA ARG A 120 -8.56 -11.73 -12.87
C ARG A 120 -8.05 -11.82 -14.32
N VAL A 121 -6.90 -12.41 -14.56
CA VAL A 121 -6.37 -12.63 -15.92
C VAL A 121 -7.28 -13.57 -16.70
N LEU A 122 -7.76 -14.65 -16.08
CA LEU A 122 -8.69 -15.59 -16.70
C LEU A 122 -10.02 -14.91 -17.04
N GLU A 123 -10.58 -14.12 -16.12
CA GLU A 123 -11.80 -13.33 -16.33
C GLU A 123 -11.68 -12.40 -17.55
N VAL A 124 -10.57 -11.65 -17.65
CA VAL A 124 -10.31 -10.72 -18.75
C VAL A 124 -10.11 -11.45 -20.08
N LEU A 125 -9.52 -12.65 -20.05
CA LEU A 125 -9.34 -13.49 -21.24
C LEU A 125 -10.62 -14.25 -21.62
N GLY A 126 -11.60 -14.36 -20.72
CA GLY A 126 -12.85 -15.09 -20.90
C GLY A 126 -12.66 -16.60 -20.99
N ILE A 127 -11.70 -17.16 -20.24
CA ILE A 127 -11.34 -18.59 -20.25
C ILE A 127 -11.82 -19.27 -18.96
#